data_AF-A0A6A5H0U5-F1
#
_entry.id   AF-A0A6A5H0U5-F1
#
_cell.length_a   1.000
_cell.length_b   1.000
_cell.length_c   1.000
_cell.angle_alpha   90.00
_cell.angle_beta   90.00
_cell.angle_gamma   90.00
#
_symmetry.space_group_name_H-M   'P 1'
#
loop_
_entity.id
_entity.type
_entity.pdbx_description
1 polymer ?
#
loop_
_entity_poly.entity_id
_entity_poly.type
_entity_poly.pdbx_seq_one_letter_code
_entity_poly.pdbx_strand_id
1 'polypeptide(L)'
;MVTHNLPLQGLANGVMARLIRYSREYVVLERLDNRKTVYLDRKLFTNGQRYWHQFPVVMSEAITVHKSQGMTFDGVVVVTEGMNRWSAFPGDITDR
;
A
#
# COMPACT_ATOMS: atom_id res chain seq x y z
N MET A 1 -0.17 0.05 -4.47
CA MET A 1 -0.06 -0.59 -3.13
C MET A 1 -1.40 -1.08 -2.61
N VAL A 2 -1.42 -2.24 -1.94
CA VAL A 2 -2.59 -2.76 -1.19
C VAL A 2 -2.72 -2.03 0.14
N THR A 3 -3.94 -1.62 0.50
CA THR A 3 -4.21 -0.77 1.69
C THR A 3 -4.76 -1.52 2.90
N HIS A 4 -5.06 -2.82 2.75
CA HIS A 4 -5.71 -3.62 3.78
C HIS A 4 -5.18 -5.05 3.76
N ASN A 5 -5.24 -5.72 4.91
CA ASN A 5 -5.01 -7.16 4.97
C ASN A 5 -6.16 -7.89 4.28
N LEU A 6 -5.82 -8.75 3.33
CA LEU A 6 -6.71 -9.55 2.51
C LEU A 6 -6.22 -11.02 2.56
N PRO A 7 -6.47 -11.73 3.68
CA PRO A 7 -5.88 -13.03 3.95
C PRO A 7 -6.33 -14.10 2.93
N LEU A 8 -7.57 -14.02 2.44
CA LEU A 8 -8.09 -14.93 1.42
C LEU A 8 -7.33 -14.81 0.09
N GLN A 9 -6.77 -13.64 -0.20
CA GLN A 9 -5.94 -13.38 -1.39
C GLN A 9 -4.44 -13.51 -1.08
N GLY A 10 -4.07 -13.75 0.19
CA GLY A 10 -2.70 -13.81 0.66
C GLY A 10 -1.96 -12.47 0.53
N LEU A 11 -2.66 -11.35 0.72
CA LEU A 11 -2.07 -10.00 0.65
C LEU A 11 -2.10 -9.31 2.02
N ALA A 12 -0.99 -8.72 2.38
CA ALA A 12 -0.88 -7.83 3.53
C ALA A 12 -1.06 -6.36 3.10
N ASN A 13 -1.41 -5.51 4.07
CA ASN A 13 -1.34 -4.06 3.90
C ASN A 13 0.11 -3.63 3.59
N GLY A 14 0.29 -2.70 2.66
CA GLY A 14 1.60 -2.22 2.22
C GLY A 14 2.19 -2.99 1.03
N VAL A 15 1.63 -4.15 0.65
CA VAL A 15 2.14 -4.93 -0.50
C VAL A 15 2.12 -4.09 -1.77
N MET A 16 3.29 -3.99 -2.40
CA MET A 16 3.45 -3.32 -3.68
C MET A 16 3.09 -4.24 -4.84
N ALA A 17 2.35 -3.70 -5.79
CA ALA A 17 1.89 -4.44 -6.95
C ALA A 17 1.74 -3.51 -8.15
N ARG A 18 1.98 -4.05 -9.34
CA ARG A 18 1.75 -3.41 -10.63
C ARG A 18 0.34 -3.71 -11.12
N LEU A 19 -0.39 -2.69 -11.54
CA LEU A 19 -1.69 -2.87 -12.21
C LEU A 19 -1.46 -3.50 -13.60
N ILE A 20 -2.13 -4.62 -13.86
CA ILE A 20 -2.06 -5.35 -15.14
C ILE A 20 -3.33 -5.11 -15.96
N ARG A 21 -4.49 -5.17 -15.31
CA ARG A 21 -5.79 -4.98 -15.95
C ARG A 21 -6.77 -4.35 -14.96
N TYR A 22 -7.72 -3.58 -15.48
CA TYR A 22 -8.83 -3.06 -14.69
C TYR A 22 -10.16 -3.31 -15.39
N SER A 23 -11.21 -3.47 -14.59
CA SER A 23 -12.60 -3.48 -15.01
C SER A 23 -13.45 -2.69 -14.01
N ARG A 24 -14.77 -2.66 -14.21
CA ARG A 24 -15.68 -2.04 -13.23
C ARG A 24 -15.80 -2.87 -11.93
N GLU A 25 -15.61 -4.18 -12.04
CA GLU A 25 -15.89 -5.17 -10.99
C GLU A 25 -14.63 -5.56 -10.23
N TYR A 26 -13.51 -5.69 -10.95
CA TYR A 26 -12.25 -6.18 -10.40
C TYR A 26 -11.03 -5.44 -10.98
N VAL A 27 -9.92 -5.53 -10.27
CA VAL A 27 -8.59 -5.17 -10.76
C VAL A 27 -7.67 -6.39 -10.69
N VAL A 28 -6.76 -6.49 -11.65
CA VAL A 28 -5.75 -7.54 -11.73
C VAL A 28 -4.40 -6.92 -11.46
N LEU A 29 -3.70 -7.43 -10.47
CA LEU A 29 -2.41 -6.92 -10.04
C LEU A 29 -1.36 -8.02 -10.08
N GLU A 30 -0.13 -7.67 -10.45
CA GLU A 30 1.05 -8.51 -10.27
C GLU A 30 1.83 -7.99 -9.07
N ARG A 31 2.04 -8.83 -8.06
CA ARG A 31 2.85 -8.44 -6.89
C ARG A 31 4.31 -8.26 -7.26
N LEU A 32 4.96 -7.26 -6.67
CA LEU A 32 6.37 -7.00 -6.95
C LEU A 32 7.32 -7.91 -6.17
N ASP A 33 6.90 -8.40 -5.00
CA ASP A 33 7.72 -9.24 -4.10
C ASP A 33 7.89 -10.68 -4.62
N ASN A 34 6.85 -11.25 -5.22
CA ASN A 34 6.86 -12.66 -5.64
C ASN A 34 6.24 -12.94 -7.01
N ARG A 35 5.92 -11.90 -7.79
CA ARG A 35 5.34 -11.99 -9.15
C ARG A 35 3.98 -12.70 -9.23
N LYS A 36 3.33 -13.02 -8.11
CA LYS A 36 2.01 -13.65 -8.14
C LYS A 36 0.96 -12.66 -8.64
N THR A 37 0.13 -13.11 -9.58
CA THR A 37 -1.04 -12.36 -10.06
C THR A 37 -2.21 -12.56 -9.09
N VAL A 38 -2.90 -11.47 -8.75
CA VAL A 38 -4.04 -11.44 -7.83
C VAL A 38 -5.21 -10.66 -8.44
N TYR A 39 -6.42 -11.16 -8.22
CA TYR A 39 -7.67 -10.51 -8.58
C TYR A 39 -8.26 -9.87 -7.33
N LEU A 40 -8.64 -8.60 -7.42
CA LEU A 40 -9.21 -7.84 -6.31
C LEU A 40 -10.53 -7.22 -6.69
N ASP A 41 -11.55 -7.56 -5.91
CA ASP A 41 -12.87 -6.94 -5.97
C ASP A 41 -12.94 -5.73 -5.03
N ARG A 42 -14.04 -4.98 -5.14
CA ARG A 42 -14.33 -3.89 -4.21
C ARG A 42 -14.63 -4.44 -2.82
N LYS A 43 -13.98 -3.87 -1.81
CA LYS A 43 -14.28 -4.12 -0.41
C LYS A 43 -15.26 -3.07 0.11
N LEU A 44 -16.16 -3.48 0.99
CA LEU A 44 -16.99 -2.56 1.77
C LEU A 44 -16.14 -1.92 2.87
N PHE A 45 -16.13 -0.59 2.89
CA PHE A 45 -15.52 0.23 3.91
C PHE A 45 -16.59 0.93 4.74
N THR A 46 -16.24 1.25 5.98
CA THR A 46 -17.10 2.01 6.88
C THR A 46 -16.28 2.93 7.78
N ASN A 47 -16.86 4.08 8.13
CA ASN A 47 -16.36 4.94 9.19
C ASN A 47 -17.30 4.96 10.42
N GLY A 48 -18.19 3.97 10.53
CA GLY A 48 -19.23 3.89 11.56
C GLY A 48 -20.51 4.68 11.24
N GLN A 49 -20.48 5.63 10.30
CA GLN A 49 -21.64 6.43 9.89
C GLN A 49 -22.02 6.25 8.42
N ARG A 50 -21.04 5.96 7.57
CA ARG A 50 -21.19 5.81 6.12
C ARG A 50 -20.51 4.54 5.66
N TYR A 51 -21.04 3.99 4.57
CA TYR A 51 -20.53 2.80 3.91
C TYR A 51 -20.20 3.13 2.46
N TRP A 52 -19.11 2.58 1.94
CA TRP A 52 -18.75 2.73 0.53
C TRP A 52 -17.99 1.51 0.02
N HIS A 53 -18.14 1.20 -1.27
CA HIS A 53 -17.40 0.12 -1.93
C HIS A 53 -16.23 0.68 -2.72
N GLN A 54 -15.02 0.22 -2.42
CA GLN A 54 -13.82 0.67 -3.13
C GLN A 54 -12.81 -0.48 -3.31
N PHE A 55 -11.99 -0.41 -4.35
CA PHE A 55 -10.85 -1.30 -4.45
C PHE A 55 -9.85 -1.00 -3.33
N PRO A 56 -9.36 -2.01 -2.59
CA PRO A 56 -8.44 -1.80 -1.47
C PRO A 56 -7.01 -1.48 -1.94
N VAL A 57 -6.85 -0.60 -2.94
CA VAL A 57 -5.55 -0.22 -3.51
C VAL A 57 -5.43 1.28 -3.74
N VAL A 58 -4.20 1.76 -3.75
CA VAL A 58 -3.83 3.15 -4.04
C VAL A 58 -2.59 3.20 -4.93
N MET A 59 -2.41 4.31 -5.64
CA MET A 59 -1.13 4.68 -6.28
C MET A 59 -0.03 4.76 -5.21
N SER A 60 1.20 4.40 -5.55
CA SER A 60 2.25 4.17 -4.55
C SER A 60 3.67 4.46 -5.04
N GLU A 61 3.81 5.30 -6.05
CA GLU A 61 5.09 5.84 -6.52
C GLU A 61 5.72 6.76 -5.47
N ALA A 62 4.90 7.43 -4.66
CA ALA A 62 5.32 8.21 -3.51
C ALA A 62 4.30 8.05 -2.36
N ILE A 63 4.80 8.02 -1.13
CA ILE A 63 3.99 7.95 0.08
C ILE A 63 4.61 8.86 1.15
N THR A 64 3.77 9.53 1.94
CA THR A 64 4.25 10.34 3.06
C THR A 64 4.62 9.44 4.24
N VAL A 65 5.61 9.85 5.04
CA VAL A 65 6.04 9.12 6.25
C VAL A 65 4.84 8.81 7.17
N HIS A 66 3.93 9.77 7.35
CA HIS A 66 2.73 9.57 8.15
C HIS A 66 1.82 8.45 7.60
N LYS A 67 1.69 8.31 6.28
CA LYS A 67 0.85 7.27 5.66
C LYS A 67 1.55 5.91 5.58
N SER A 68 2.87 5.88 5.70
CA SER A 68 3.66 4.65 5.70
C SER A 68 3.90 4.06 7.10
N GLN A 69 3.42 4.71 8.17
CA GLN A 69 3.56 4.20 9.53
C GLN A 69 2.92 2.81 9.68
N GLY A 70 3.65 1.88 10.31
CA GLY A 70 3.20 0.50 10.50
C GLY A 70 3.19 -0.35 9.23
N MET A 71 3.80 0.14 8.14
CA MET A 71 4.02 -0.61 6.91
C MET A 71 5.50 -1.00 6.78
N THR A 72 5.75 -2.07 6.03
CA THR A 72 7.09 -2.53 5.69
C THR A 72 7.24 -2.56 4.17
N PHE A 73 8.41 -2.15 3.69
CA PHE A 73 8.73 -2.10 2.27
C PHE A 73 10.09 -2.76 2.05
N ASP A 74 10.23 -3.54 0.99
CA ASP A 74 11.50 -4.21 0.65
C ASP A 74 12.58 -3.21 0.18
N GLY A 75 12.17 -2.06 -0.36
CA GLY A 75 13.06 -0.99 -0.78
C GLY A 75 12.36 0.37 -0.75
N VAL A 76 13.06 1.39 -0.25
CA VAL A 76 12.54 2.75 -0.10
C VAL A 76 13.57 3.76 -0.57
N VAL A 77 13.13 4.75 -1.33
CA VAL A 77 13.91 5.97 -1.60
C VAL A 77 13.31 7.09 -0.76
N VAL A 78 14.13 7.69 0.09
CA VAL A 78 13.71 8.78 0.98
C VAL A 78 14.11 10.12 0.38
N VAL A 79 13.13 10.99 0.14
CA VAL A 79 13.37 12.37 -0.31
C VAL A 79 13.43 13.28 0.92
N THR A 80 14.60 13.85 1.21
CA THR A 80 14.89 14.64 2.42
C THR A 80 14.99 16.14 2.19
N GLU A 81 14.77 16.62 0.96
CA GLU A 81 14.89 18.04 0.62
C GLU A 81 13.94 18.90 1.48
N GLY A 82 14.50 19.94 2.13
CA GLY A 82 13.74 20.83 3.03
C GLY A 82 13.40 20.25 4.42
N MET A 83 13.90 19.06 4.77
CA MET A 83 13.68 18.47 6.10
C MET A 83 14.57 19.12 7.16
N ASN A 84 14.00 20.06 7.91
CA ASN A 84 14.70 20.82 8.95
C ASN A 84 14.82 20.10 10.31
N ARG A 85 14.22 18.91 10.46
CA ARG A 85 14.25 18.12 11.71
C ARG A 85 14.34 16.62 11.43
N TRP A 86 15.49 16.05 11.78
CA TRP A 86 15.73 14.60 11.77
C TRP A 86 14.81 13.83 12.73
N SER A 87 14.29 14.48 13.78
CA SER A 87 13.33 13.88 14.73
C SER A 87 11.95 13.55 14.14
N ALA A 88 11.66 13.98 12.90
CA ALA A 88 10.45 13.61 12.17
C ALA A 88 10.56 12.24 11.46
N PHE A 89 11.76 11.63 11.43
CA PHE A 89 11.95 10.25 11.01
C PHE A 89 11.82 9.33 12.23
N PRO A 90 10.72 8.55 12.37
CA PRO A 90 10.70 7.46 13.33
C PRO A 90 11.80 6.46 12.95
N GLY A 91 12.67 6.13 13.91
CA GLY A 91 14.02 5.58 13.72
C GLY A 91 14.15 4.13 13.23
N ASP A 92 13.36 3.70 12.25
CA ASP A 92 13.32 2.32 11.75
C ASP A 92 13.92 2.12 10.34
N ILE A 93 14.72 3.07 9.84
CA ILE A 93 15.61 2.78 8.70
C ILE A 93 16.83 2.06 9.28
N THR A 94 16.71 0.75 9.49
CA THR A 94 17.86 -0.07 9.89
C THR A 94 18.77 -0.23 8.69
N ASP A 95 19.81 0.59 8.63
CA ASP A 95 21.03 0.26 7.90
C ASP A 95 21.62 -1.01 8.53
N ARG A 96 21.62 -2.11 7.77
CA ARG A 96 22.46 -3.28 8.00
C ARG A 96 23.36 -3.47 6.80
#